data_AF-A0A2E1AHI4-F1
#
_entry.id   AF-A0A2E1AHI4-F1
#
_cell.length_a   1.000
_cell.length_b   1.000
_cell.length_c   1.000
_cell.angle_alpha   90.00
_cell.angle_beta   90.00
_cell.angle_gamma   90.00
#
_symmetry.space_group_name_H-M   'P 1'
#
loop_
_entity.id
_entity.type
_entity.pdbx_description
1 polymer ?
#
loop_
_entity_poly.entity_id
_entity_poly.type
_entity_poly.pdbx_seq_one_letter_code
_entity_poly.pdbx_strand_id
1 'polypeptide(L)'
;MKIKFSFLLVLLLALSLGVQPAVAKKPLTTVTFDEPVVGVSFDNGSIYEPWCSGPLNLCGPHVDGNALASTGTLTLTFDKPTTVIEFGVAVELDYVVWSDYQPWDDVFIVEVYGPGQSGLRETIVFGVTPVSEFMMNGYFTYSGPAIKSIVIRLGEPYQPSGWYLDNLVFHG
;
A
#
# COMPACT_ATOMS: atom_id res chain seq x y z
N MET A 1 48.35 -46.92 -0.38
CA MET A 1 47.00 -46.48 -0.80
C MET A 1 46.19 -45.97 0.40
N LYS A 2 46.39 -44.73 0.87
CA LYS A 2 45.60 -44.16 1.99
C LYS A 2 45.13 -42.70 1.78
N ILE A 3 45.64 -42.02 0.76
CA ILE A 3 45.42 -40.57 0.55
C ILE A 3 44.11 -40.29 -0.23
N LYS A 4 43.64 -41.23 -1.06
CA LYS A 4 42.45 -41.04 -1.91
C LYS A 4 41.12 -41.07 -1.16
N PHE A 5 41.07 -41.69 0.02
CA PHE A 5 39.82 -41.81 0.81
C PHE A 5 39.48 -40.51 1.56
N SER A 6 40.51 -39.71 1.91
CA SER A 6 40.32 -38.47 2.68
C SER A 6 39.74 -37.33 1.84
N PHE A 7 40.09 -37.25 0.56
CA PHE A 7 39.59 -36.20 -0.33
C PHE A 7 38.10 -36.34 -0.64
N LEU A 8 37.62 -37.58 -0.83
CA LEU A 8 36.22 -37.83 -1.15
C LEU A 8 35.31 -37.49 0.03
N LEU A 9 35.75 -37.79 1.26
CA LEU A 9 35.01 -37.51 2.48
C LEU A 9 34.89 -36.01 2.76
N VAL A 10 35.97 -35.24 2.53
CA VAL A 10 35.97 -33.77 2.68
C VAL A 10 35.08 -33.11 1.63
N LEU A 11 35.06 -33.61 0.40
CA LEU A 11 34.19 -33.09 -0.66
C LEU A 11 32.70 -33.36 -0.36
N LEU A 12 32.37 -34.57 0.12
CA LEU A 12 31.01 -34.92 0.55
C LEU A 12 30.53 -34.09 1.75
N LEU A 13 31.42 -33.80 2.71
CA LEU A 13 31.09 -32.91 3.83
C LEU A 13 30.86 -31.47 3.35
N ALA A 14 31.69 -30.95 2.43
CA ALA A 14 31.54 -29.61 1.87
C ALA A 14 30.25 -29.46 1.05
N LEU A 15 29.82 -30.52 0.33
CA LEU A 15 28.52 -30.58 -0.36
C LEU A 15 27.34 -30.64 0.63
N SER A 16 27.49 -31.32 1.76
CA SER A 16 26.43 -31.41 2.78
C SER A 16 26.25 -30.12 3.60
N LEU A 17 27.29 -29.29 3.69
CA LEU A 17 27.27 -28.01 4.43
C LEU A 17 26.93 -26.81 3.53
N GLY A 18 26.99 -26.96 2.20
CA GLY A 18 26.94 -25.85 1.25
C GLY A 18 25.58 -25.54 0.63
N VAL A 19 24.53 -26.33 0.89
CA VAL A 19 23.23 -26.14 0.25
C VAL A 19 22.11 -26.20 1.29
N GLN A 20 22.11 -25.25 2.22
CA GLN A 20 20.82 -24.87 2.81
C GLN A 20 20.09 -24.06 1.73
N PRO A 21 18.90 -24.49 1.27
CA PRO A 21 18.11 -23.67 0.37
C PRO A 21 17.88 -22.34 1.08
N ALA A 22 18.34 -21.25 0.47
CA ALA A 22 18.07 -19.92 0.97
C ALA A 22 16.54 -19.79 1.06
N VAL A 23 16.02 -19.79 2.29
CA VAL A 23 14.59 -19.59 2.52
C VAL A 23 14.29 -18.20 1.97
N ALA A 24 13.61 -18.16 0.82
CA ALA A 24 13.26 -16.90 0.17
C ALA A 24 12.45 -16.08 1.17
N LYS A 25 13.05 -14.99 1.69
CA LYS A 25 12.36 -14.09 2.62
C LYS A 25 11.08 -13.60 1.92
N LYS A 26 9.95 -13.76 2.60
CA LYS A 26 8.67 -13.23 2.14
C LYS A 26 8.86 -11.73 1.85
N PRO A 27 8.30 -11.21 0.74
CA PRO A 27 8.32 -9.78 0.48
C PRO A 27 7.65 -9.07 1.66
N LEU A 28 8.31 -8.03 2.14
CA LEU A 28 7.81 -7.16 3.20
C LEU A 28 7.49 -5.81 2.55
N THR A 29 6.36 -5.25 2.97
CA THR A 29 5.94 -3.89 2.62
C THR A 29 5.87 -3.11 3.91
N THR A 30 6.53 -1.95 3.92
CA THR A 30 6.51 -1.03 5.05
C THR A 30 5.49 0.06 4.76
N VAL A 31 4.57 0.25 5.68
CA VAL A 31 3.58 1.34 5.67
C VAL A 31 4.04 2.39 6.67
N THR A 32 4.26 3.61 6.22
CA THR A 32 4.69 4.73 7.04
C THR A 32 3.72 5.89 6.89
N PHE A 33 3.43 6.55 8.00
CA PHE A 33 2.54 7.70 8.08
C PHE A 33 3.37 8.87 8.60
N ASP A 34 3.15 10.05 8.01
CA ASP A 34 3.85 11.26 8.45
C ASP A 34 3.29 11.81 9.78
N GLU A 35 2.14 11.30 10.21
CA GLU A 35 1.44 11.69 11.44
C GLU A 35 1.12 10.47 12.33
N PRO A 36 0.92 10.67 13.66
CA PRO A 36 0.54 9.59 14.57
C PRO A 36 -0.80 8.98 14.16
N VAL A 37 -0.80 7.70 13.80
CA VAL A 37 -2.02 6.97 13.47
C VAL A 37 -2.75 6.58 14.75
N VAL A 38 -3.99 7.04 14.93
CA VAL A 38 -4.85 6.61 16.04
C VAL A 38 -5.59 5.35 15.62
N GLY A 39 -4.86 4.23 15.60
CA GLY A 39 -5.39 2.92 15.19
C GLY A 39 -4.70 2.41 13.94
N VAL A 40 -4.15 1.20 14.00
CA VAL A 40 -3.88 0.42 12.80
C VAL A 40 -4.63 -0.88 13.04
N SER A 41 -5.82 -0.99 12.45
CA SER A 41 -6.50 -2.27 12.40
C SER A 41 -5.93 -3.11 11.26
N PHE A 42 -5.77 -4.41 11.49
CA PHE A 42 -5.59 -5.40 10.42
C PHE A 42 -6.69 -6.46 10.51
N ASP A 43 -7.82 -6.10 11.12
CA ASP A 43 -8.89 -7.04 11.32
C ASP A 43 -9.55 -7.35 9.96
N ASN A 44 -9.72 -8.65 9.69
CA ASN A 44 -10.60 -9.18 8.65
C ASN A 44 -12.09 -8.90 8.94
N GLY A 45 -12.35 -7.95 9.83
CA GLY A 45 -13.65 -7.52 10.27
C GLY A 45 -14.11 -6.41 9.35
N SER A 46 -15.27 -6.63 8.73
CA SER A 46 -16.17 -5.53 8.42
C SER A 46 -16.19 -4.61 9.64
N ILE A 47 -15.64 -3.40 9.51
CA ILE A 47 -16.17 -2.34 10.34
C ILE A 47 -17.68 -2.38 10.05
N TYR A 48 -18.52 -2.27 11.07
CA TYR A 48 -19.97 -2.28 10.92
C TYR A 48 -20.43 -0.95 10.29
N GLU A 49 -19.79 -0.59 9.19
CA GLU A 49 -20.05 0.61 8.46
C GLU A 49 -21.06 0.26 7.36
N PRO A 50 -22.09 1.10 7.17
CA PRO A 50 -23.11 0.86 6.16
C PRO A 50 -22.54 0.70 4.74
N TRP A 51 -21.32 1.21 4.50
CA TRP A 51 -20.55 1.04 3.27
C TRP A 51 -19.70 -0.23 3.20
N CYS A 52 -19.88 -1.24 4.06
CA CYS A 52 -19.29 -2.59 3.86
C CYS A 52 -20.24 -3.54 3.12
N SER A 53 -21.36 -3.05 2.59
CA SER A 53 -22.39 -3.86 1.93
C SER A 53 -22.40 -3.69 0.40
N GLY A 54 -21.46 -4.33 -0.32
CA GLY A 54 -21.40 -4.28 -1.78
C GLY A 54 -20.07 -4.78 -2.37
N PRO A 55 -20.01 -5.12 -3.67
CA PRO A 55 -18.79 -5.63 -4.31
C PRO A 55 -17.69 -4.58 -4.50
N LEU A 56 -17.99 -3.30 -4.29
CA LEU A 56 -17.05 -2.16 -4.42
C LEU A 56 -16.66 -1.54 -3.08
N ASN A 57 -17.08 -2.18 -1.99
CA ASN A 57 -17.00 -1.63 -0.66
C ASN A 57 -15.75 -2.14 0.06
N LEU A 58 -15.05 -1.24 0.76
CA LEU A 58 -13.84 -1.60 1.50
C LEU A 58 -14.25 -2.44 2.71
N CYS A 59 -13.83 -3.71 2.73
CA CYS A 59 -14.29 -4.74 3.66
C CYS A 59 -13.13 -5.48 4.31
N GLY A 60 -12.01 -4.81 4.57
CA GLY A 60 -10.92 -5.31 5.41
C GLY A 60 -10.06 -6.43 4.80
N PRO A 61 -8.81 -6.61 5.27
CA PRO A 61 -8.13 -5.82 6.28
C PRO A 61 -7.69 -4.46 5.71
N HIS A 62 -8.12 -3.39 6.37
CA HIS A 62 -7.88 -2.02 5.95
C HIS A 62 -7.04 -1.29 6.98
N VAL A 63 -6.26 -0.33 6.51
CA VAL A 63 -5.52 0.62 7.31
C VAL A 63 -6.38 1.87 7.47
N ASP A 64 -6.70 2.23 8.70
CA ASP A 64 -7.39 3.47 9.06
C ASP A 64 -6.41 4.54 9.57
N GLY A 65 -6.72 5.81 9.35
CA GLY A 65 -5.98 6.93 9.91
C GLY A 65 -6.89 8.07 10.33
N ASN A 66 -6.64 8.66 11.50
CA ASN A 66 -7.37 9.81 12.00
C ASN A 66 -6.82 11.09 11.36
N ALA A 67 -7.63 11.75 10.54
CA ALA A 67 -7.25 13.00 9.91
C ALA A 67 -7.80 14.16 10.73
N LEU A 68 -7.01 14.65 11.69
CA LEU A 68 -7.29 15.94 12.34
C LEU A 68 -6.14 16.94 12.24
N ALA A 69 -5.05 16.66 11.52
CA ALA A 69 -4.00 17.67 11.35
C ALA A 69 -3.12 17.50 10.10
N SER A 70 -3.66 17.89 8.95
CA SER A 70 -3.01 18.80 7.98
C SER A 70 -2.42 18.29 6.66
N THR A 71 -2.17 17.00 6.42
CA THR A 71 -1.75 16.58 5.04
C THR A 71 -2.30 15.26 4.52
N GLY A 72 -2.69 14.31 5.39
CA GLY A 72 -3.24 13.02 4.95
C GLY A 72 -2.29 12.21 4.07
N THR A 73 -0.97 12.30 4.32
CA THR A 73 0.05 11.64 3.50
C THR A 73 0.38 10.24 4.02
N LEU A 74 0.30 9.25 3.14
CA LEU A 74 0.65 7.85 3.37
C LEU A 74 1.79 7.43 2.45
N THR A 75 2.84 6.84 3.00
CA THR A 75 3.93 6.28 2.21
C THR A 75 3.96 4.76 2.29
N LEU A 76 3.90 4.09 1.14
CA LEU A 76 4.17 2.65 1.04
C LEU A 76 5.56 2.44 0.45
N THR A 77 6.39 1.65 1.12
CA THR A 77 7.72 1.26 0.63
C THR A 77 7.82 -0.25 0.48
N PHE A 78 8.24 -0.69 -0.71
CA PHE A 78 8.37 -2.10 -1.05
C PHE A 78 9.82 -2.56 -0.91
N ASP A 79 10.08 -3.60 -0.13
CA ASP A 79 11.43 -4.16 0.02
C ASP A 79 11.97 -4.65 -1.31
N LYS A 80 11.12 -5.33 -2.07
CA LYS A 80 11.35 -5.73 -3.45
C LYS A 80 10.55 -4.80 -4.36
N PRO A 81 11.18 -4.11 -5.32
CA PRO A 81 10.45 -3.28 -6.25
C PRO A 81 9.34 -4.06 -6.96
N THR A 82 8.18 -3.43 -7.14
CA THR A 82 6.95 -4.06 -7.67
C THR A 82 6.55 -3.43 -9.00
N THR A 83 5.97 -4.17 -9.93
CA THR A 83 5.54 -3.63 -11.24
C THR A 83 4.05 -3.34 -11.30
N VAL A 84 3.29 -3.93 -10.35
CA VAL A 84 1.85 -3.72 -10.21
C VAL A 84 1.52 -3.38 -8.77
N ILE A 85 0.59 -2.44 -8.60
CA ILE A 85 0.02 -2.05 -7.31
C ILE A 85 -1.47 -1.79 -7.52
N GLU A 86 -2.27 -2.33 -6.61
CA GLU A 86 -3.72 -2.19 -6.57
C GLU A 86 -4.14 -1.94 -5.12
N PHE A 87 -5.02 -0.97 -4.89
CA PHE A 87 -5.62 -0.75 -3.58
C PHE A 87 -6.92 0.04 -3.69
N GLY A 88 -7.83 -0.19 -2.74
CA GLY A 88 -8.98 0.66 -2.51
C GLY A 88 -8.64 1.77 -1.52
N VAL A 89 -9.25 2.93 -1.69
CA VAL A 89 -9.20 4.04 -0.73
C VAL A 89 -10.60 4.50 -0.40
N ALA A 90 -10.81 4.95 0.83
CA ALA A 90 -11.99 5.72 1.19
C ALA A 90 -11.58 6.93 2.01
N VAL A 91 -12.43 7.94 1.95
CA VAL A 91 -12.23 9.21 2.61
C VAL A 91 -13.55 9.69 3.18
N GLU A 92 -13.50 10.17 4.41
CA GLU A 92 -14.57 10.91 5.04
C GLU A 92 -14.28 12.42 4.89
N LEU A 93 -15.21 13.16 4.28
CA LEU A 93 -15.13 14.61 4.15
C LEU A 93 -16.23 15.29 4.97
N ASP A 94 -15.92 16.48 5.48
CA ASP A 94 -16.92 17.37 6.05
C ASP A 94 -18.03 17.71 5.04
N TYR A 95 -19.25 17.95 5.54
CA TYR A 95 -20.43 18.28 4.71
C TYR A 95 -20.16 19.38 3.68
N VAL A 96 -19.50 20.46 4.12
CA VAL A 96 -19.25 21.63 3.29
C VAL A 96 -18.30 21.27 2.15
N VAL A 97 -17.25 20.50 2.46
CA VAL A 97 -16.30 20.03 1.45
C VAL A 97 -17.00 19.07 0.47
N TRP A 98 -17.84 18.18 0.99
CA TRP A 98 -18.60 17.22 0.19
C TRP A 98 -19.57 17.90 -0.79
N SER A 99 -20.25 18.97 -0.38
CA SER A 99 -21.20 19.71 -1.23
C SER A 99 -20.52 20.63 -2.23
N ASP A 100 -19.42 21.28 -1.83
CA ASP A 100 -18.85 22.41 -2.58
C ASP A 100 -17.82 21.97 -3.63
N TYR A 101 -17.21 20.79 -3.48
CA TYR A 101 -16.12 20.33 -4.34
C TYR A 101 -16.52 19.14 -5.22
N GLN A 102 -17.58 19.35 -6.00
CA GLN A 102 -18.01 18.44 -7.07
C GLN A 102 -17.60 19.00 -8.45
N PRO A 103 -17.17 18.15 -9.40
CA PRO A 103 -17.04 16.69 -9.32
C PRO A 103 -15.76 16.23 -8.60
N TRP A 104 -15.82 15.05 -7.97
CA TRP A 104 -14.73 14.47 -7.17
C TRP A 104 -13.68 13.72 -8.00
N ASP A 105 -13.27 14.29 -9.14
CA ASP A 105 -12.44 13.59 -10.13
C ASP A 105 -10.93 13.61 -9.79
N ASP A 106 -10.51 14.42 -8.81
CA ASP A 106 -9.11 14.72 -8.50
C ASP A 106 -8.76 14.63 -7.00
N VAL A 107 -9.50 13.79 -6.26
CA VAL A 107 -9.37 13.72 -4.80
C VAL A 107 -8.04 13.15 -4.33
N PHE A 108 -7.53 12.10 -4.97
CA PHE A 108 -6.30 11.46 -4.55
C PHE A 108 -5.16 11.72 -5.53
N ILE A 109 -3.98 11.97 -4.97
CA ILE A 109 -2.71 12.12 -5.69
C ILE A 109 -1.79 10.99 -5.24
N VAL A 110 -1.29 10.21 -6.19
CA VAL A 110 -0.33 9.13 -5.99
C VAL A 110 0.96 9.46 -6.71
N GLU A 111 2.02 9.66 -5.95
CA GLU A 111 3.36 9.90 -6.45
C GLU A 111 4.15 8.58 -6.45
N VAL A 112 4.61 8.17 -7.63
CA VAL A 112 5.28 6.89 -7.86
C VAL A 112 6.78 7.09 -7.96
N TYR A 113 7.53 6.43 -7.07
CA TYR A 113 8.98 6.50 -7.03
C TYR A 113 9.62 5.19 -7.45
N GLY A 114 10.61 5.25 -8.33
CA GLY A 114 11.30 4.05 -8.79
C GLY A 114 12.47 3.60 -7.91
N PRO A 115 13.01 2.38 -8.14
CA PRO A 115 14.18 1.88 -7.44
C PRO A 115 15.47 2.64 -7.77
N GLY A 116 16.38 2.66 -6.80
CA GLY A 116 17.67 3.35 -6.91
C GLY A 116 17.53 4.86 -6.79
N GLN A 117 18.31 5.60 -7.57
CA GLN A 117 18.26 7.08 -7.60
C GLN A 117 17.30 7.62 -8.67
N SER A 118 16.32 6.82 -9.13
CA SER A 118 15.42 7.29 -10.19
C SER A 118 14.46 8.39 -9.75
N GLY A 119 14.28 8.60 -8.44
CA GLY A 119 13.40 9.63 -7.90
C GLY A 119 11.92 9.41 -8.25
N LEU A 120 11.17 10.52 -8.21
CA LEU A 120 9.78 10.59 -8.65
C LEU A 120 9.69 10.33 -10.15
N ARG A 121 8.82 9.41 -10.55
CA ARG A 121 8.60 9.06 -11.95
C ARG A 121 7.30 9.60 -12.49
N GLU A 122 6.25 9.48 -11.69
CA GLU A 122 4.89 9.74 -12.13
C GLU A 122 4.06 10.27 -10.98
N THR A 123 3.15 11.18 -11.28
CA THR A 123 2.11 11.67 -10.38
C THR A 123 0.77 11.33 -11.03
N ILE A 124 0.00 10.48 -10.37
CA ILE A 124 -1.28 9.98 -10.86
C ILE A 124 -2.36 10.61 -9.99
N VAL A 125 -3.34 11.23 -10.62
CA VAL A 125 -4.49 11.83 -9.94
C VAL A 125 -5.72 11.01 -10.28
N PHE A 126 -6.52 10.66 -9.28
CA PHE A 126 -7.75 9.92 -9.51
C PHE A 126 -8.88 10.36 -8.58
N GLY A 127 -10.09 10.19 -9.09
CA GLY A 127 -11.32 10.57 -8.42
C GLY A 127 -11.92 9.46 -7.57
N VAL A 128 -12.97 9.83 -6.86
CA VAL A 128 -13.72 8.95 -5.97
C VAL A 128 -15.21 9.04 -6.24
N THR A 129 -15.94 8.01 -5.85
CA THR A 129 -17.39 7.93 -5.95
C THR A 129 -18.01 8.04 -4.56
N PRO A 130 -19.06 8.85 -4.36
CA PRO A 130 -19.80 8.87 -3.10
C PRO A 130 -20.44 7.53 -2.82
N VAL A 131 -20.28 7.06 -1.59
CA VAL A 131 -20.95 5.86 -1.08
C VAL A 131 -22.04 6.24 -0.09
N SER A 132 -21.87 7.35 0.63
CA SER A 132 -22.90 7.98 1.45
C SER A 132 -22.71 9.50 1.46
N GLU A 133 -23.57 10.19 2.20
CA GLU A 133 -23.25 11.52 2.72
C GLU A 133 -21.94 11.38 3.53
N PHE A 134 -20.95 12.23 3.29
CA PHE A 134 -19.63 12.25 3.95
C PHE A 134 -18.60 11.22 3.48
N MET A 135 -18.99 10.05 2.96
CA MET A 135 -18.02 9.02 2.55
C MET A 135 -17.92 8.85 1.06
N MET A 136 -16.69 8.79 0.57
CA MET A 136 -16.36 8.47 -0.81
C MET A 136 -15.29 7.38 -0.88
N ASN A 137 -15.31 6.59 -1.95
CA ASN A 137 -14.31 5.58 -2.19
C ASN A 137 -13.79 5.60 -3.63
N GLY A 138 -12.59 5.06 -3.80
CA GLY A 138 -11.94 4.93 -5.10
C GLY A 138 -11.10 3.67 -5.14
N TYR A 139 -10.73 3.29 -6.35
CA TYR A 139 -9.83 2.17 -6.58
C TYR A 139 -8.68 2.63 -7.45
N PHE A 140 -7.46 2.39 -6.97
CA PHE A 140 -6.24 2.70 -7.68
C PHE A 140 -5.65 1.43 -8.29
N THR A 141 -5.16 1.55 -9.51
CA THR A 141 -4.40 0.50 -10.19
C THR A 141 -3.22 1.11 -10.91
N TYR A 142 -2.05 0.51 -10.71
CA TYR A 142 -0.85 0.79 -11.45
C TYR A 142 -0.30 -0.51 -12.05
N SER A 143 0.09 -0.45 -13.32
CA SER A 143 0.87 -1.50 -13.97
C SER A 143 1.90 -0.86 -14.90
N GLY A 144 3.18 -1.05 -14.62
CA GLY A 144 4.24 -0.37 -15.35
C GLY A 144 5.66 -0.68 -14.86
N PRO A 145 6.62 0.25 -15.09
CA PRO A 145 7.97 0.13 -14.58
C PRO A 145 8.04 -0.13 -13.07
N ALA A 146 9.07 -0.86 -12.63
CA ALA A 146 9.22 -1.23 -11.21
C ALA A 146 9.22 0.00 -10.27
N ILE A 147 8.47 -0.09 -9.18
CA ILE A 147 8.24 0.92 -8.14
C ILE A 147 8.95 0.51 -6.85
N LYS A 148 9.61 1.45 -6.19
CA LYS A 148 10.19 1.27 -4.85
C LYS A 148 9.28 1.79 -3.75
N SER A 149 8.62 2.91 -3.97
CA SER A 149 7.67 3.47 -3.03
C SER A 149 6.58 4.26 -3.75
N ILE A 150 5.43 4.39 -3.09
CA ILE A 150 4.41 5.35 -3.48
C ILE A 150 4.09 6.25 -2.29
N VAL A 151 3.75 7.50 -2.60
CA VAL A 151 3.21 8.47 -1.64
C VAL A 151 1.80 8.79 -2.09
N ILE A 152 0.84 8.55 -1.21
CA ILE A 152 -0.59 8.80 -1.43
C ILE A 152 -0.96 9.99 -0.56
N ARG A 153 -1.64 10.98 -1.14
CA ARG A 153 -2.16 12.15 -0.42
C ARG A 153 -3.46 12.61 -1.03
N LEU A 154 -4.21 13.42 -0.28
CA LEU A 154 -5.35 14.12 -0.85
C LEU A 154 -4.90 15.37 -1.60
N GLY A 155 -5.57 15.68 -2.70
CA GLY A 155 -5.46 16.96 -3.37
C GLY A 155 -6.04 18.08 -2.51
N GLU A 156 -5.53 19.30 -2.65
CA GLU A 156 -6.27 20.46 -2.17
C GLU A 156 -7.53 20.64 -3.03
N PRO A 157 -8.67 21.04 -2.47
CA PRO A 157 -8.88 21.56 -1.12
C PRO A 157 -9.43 20.52 -0.12
N TYR A 158 -9.36 19.23 -0.44
CA TYR A 158 -9.99 18.18 0.35
C TYR A 158 -9.28 18.02 1.72
N GLN A 159 -9.99 18.34 2.79
CA GLN A 159 -9.53 18.14 4.17
C GLN A 159 -10.37 17.04 4.81
N PRO A 160 -9.86 15.80 4.88
CA PRO A 160 -10.64 14.71 5.39
C PRO A 160 -10.71 14.72 6.91
N SER A 161 -11.81 14.21 7.46
CA SER A 161 -11.91 13.84 8.88
C SER A 161 -11.39 12.43 9.13
N GLY A 162 -11.34 11.60 8.08
CA GLY A 162 -10.83 10.24 8.15
C GLY A 162 -10.47 9.68 6.76
N TRP A 163 -9.60 8.67 6.73
CA TRP A 163 -9.28 7.96 5.50
C TRP A 163 -8.97 6.48 5.78
N TYR A 164 -9.11 5.68 4.72
CA TYR A 164 -8.99 4.23 4.75
C TYR A 164 -8.24 3.76 3.52
N LEU A 165 -7.35 2.79 3.67
CA LEU A 165 -6.75 2.03 2.56
C LEU A 165 -7.02 0.55 2.76
N ASP A 166 -7.52 -0.13 1.73
CA ASP A 166 -7.91 -1.53 1.80
C ASP A 166 -7.46 -2.27 0.53
N ASN A 167 -7.52 -3.61 0.54
CA ASN A 167 -7.26 -4.46 -0.62
C ASN A 167 -5.90 -4.20 -1.29
N LEU A 168 -4.86 -3.90 -0.49
CA LEU A 168 -3.52 -3.68 -1.02
C LEU A 168 -2.95 -4.97 -1.62
N VAL A 169 -2.82 -4.98 -2.95
CA VAL A 169 -2.22 -6.05 -3.73
C VAL A 169 -1.01 -5.49 -4.47
N PHE A 170 0.11 -6.21 -4.44
CA PHE A 170 1.31 -5.86 -5.19
C PHE A 170 2.05 -7.12 -5.63
N HIS A 171 2.64 -7.06 -6.82
CA HIS A 171 3.45 -8.16 -7.35
C HIS A 171 4.63 -7.66 -8.20
N GLY A 172 5.79 -8.28 -7.97
CA GLY A 172 7.06 -7.99 -8.63
C GLY A 172 7.41 -8.98 -9.72
#